data_AF-A0A8H7ARF0-F1
#
_entry.id   AF-A0A8H7ARF0-F1
#
_cell.length_a   1.000
_cell.length_b   1.000
_cell.length_c   1.000
_cell.angle_alpha   90.00
_cell.angle_beta   90.00
_cell.angle_gamma   90.00
#
_symmetry.space_group_name_H-M   'P 1'
#
loop_
_entity.id
_entity.type
_entity.pdbx_description
1 polymer ?
#
loop_
_entity_poly.entity_id
_entity_poly.type
_entity_poly.pdbx_seq_one_letter_code
_entity_poly.pdbx_strand_id
1 'polypeptide(L)'
;MKIRWDVERKSLSEFRAKLQSHTDAITIVLSTLLWSATHRIEVDGKVNAEKMQKLQDHALQSNTSLLQLVQEIHTLLLPRGNAPSPPPPQAPALKPSTHQPESVHNRPLTLAMTGGRRPHHRLSHPIAPHYTSFALMAASPPSDSCNPDISASFGPLPTPLDDSTTDRAAVTHPPLTRKPPLELPAAIAERNIKRQSSGSLEFNEYRKKHLLPSSPSKPPFLTLEVPTLFQLRDGLNYIFRPFPQTTTRQATLDRNERKKEVLRWTHRLEHLLDRWIAEPISAPLASNGGKHAKVDELVELLVGMNGWIDKCDYKVRRLFYQVTEPAEIDRVLRELQTVAKSVRVMKEVEEFEDARDEWKDSQNGD
;
A
#
# COMPACT_ATOMS: atom_id res chain seq x y z
N MET A 1 -66.34 10.76 41.34
CA MET A 1 -65.85 9.85 40.29
C MET A 1 -64.56 9.20 40.81
N LYS A 2 -64.62 7.95 41.26
CA LYS A 2 -63.48 7.26 41.92
C LYS A 2 -62.81 6.40 40.86
N ILE A 3 -61.74 6.92 40.26
CA ILE A 3 -60.98 6.21 39.22
C ILE A 3 -60.32 4.99 39.90
N ARG A 4 -60.87 3.81 39.63
CA ARG A 4 -60.30 2.53 40.07
C ARG A 4 -59.02 2.29 39.29
N TRP A 5 -57.88 2.46 39.96
CA TRP A 5 -56.60 1.87 39.56
C TRP A 5 -56.63 0.36 39.84
N ASP A 6 -57.55 -0.37 39.23
CA ASP A 6 -57.38 -1.81 39.02
C ASP A 6 -56.47 -1.98 37.80
N VAL A 7 -55.22 -1.50 37.93
CA VAL A 7 -54.13 -2.00 37.10
C VAL A 7 -53.94 -3.43 37.58
N GLU A 8 -54.56 -4.37 36.87
CA GLU A 8 -54.50 -5.80 37.17
C GLU A 8 -53.07 -6.16 37.55
N ARG A 9 -52.83 -6.65 38.77
CA ARG A 9 -51.50 -7.05 39.26
C ARG A 9 -50.74 -7.94 38.25
N LYS A 10 -51.47 -8.66 37.39
CA LYS A 10 -50.95 -9.48 36.29
C LYS A 10 -50.20 -8.65 35.23
N SER A 11 -50.70 -7.48 34.85
CA SER A 11 -50.07 -6.61 33.85
C SER A 11 -48.69 -6.08 34.31
N LEU A 12 -48.54 -5.77 35.60
CA LEU A 12 -47.27 -5.29 36.14
C LEU A 12 -46.24 -6.42 36.31
N SER A 13 -46.66 -7.63 36.66
CA SER A 13 -45.76 -8.79 36.66
C SER A 13 -45.32 -9.20 35.26
N GLU A 14 -46.21 -9.15 34.27
CA GLU A 14 -45.88 -9.43 32.86
C GLU A 14 -44.91 -8.39 32.30
N PHE A 15 -45.13 -7.11 32.60
CA PHE A 15 -44.20 -6.05 32.22
C PHE A 15 -42.81 -6.26 32.83
N ARG A 16 -42.73 -6.62 34.13
CA ARG A 16 -41.45 -6.95 34.78
C ARG A 16 -40.76 -8.15 34.15
N ALA A 17 -41.50 -9.21 33.83
CA ALA A 17 -40.95 -10.40 33.18
C ALA A 17 -40.42 -10.07 31.78
N LYS A 18 -41.16 -9.26 31.01
CA LYS A 18 -40.73 -8.79 29.69
C LYS A 18 -39.48 -7.91 29.79
N LEU A 19 -39.43 -7.00 30.75
CA LEU A 19 -38.28 -6.13 30.98
C LEU A 19 -37.05 -6.95 31.38
N GLN A 20 -37.20 -7.92 32.29
CA GLN A 20 -36.13 -8.85 32.66
C GLN A 20 -35.64 -9.64 31.45
N SER A 21 -36.55 -10.19 30.63
CA SER A 21 -36.19 -10.93 29.42
C SER A 21 -35.41 -10.08 28.42
N HIS A 22 -35.76 -8.79 28.25
CA HIS A 22 -34.99 -7.88 27.41
C HIS A 22 -33.63 -7.56 28.01
N THR A 23 -33.54 -7.33 29.33
CA THR A 23 -32.27 -7.12 30.03
C THR A 23 -31.35 -8.33 29.88
N ASP A 24 -31.87 -9.55 30.08
CA ASP A 24 -31.10 -10.79 29.92
C ASP A 24 -30.61 -10.95 28.47
N ALA A 25 -31.45 -10.67 27.48
CA ALA A 25 -31.06 -10.71 26.07
C ALA A 25 -29.93 -9.70 25.76
N ILE A 26 -30.04 -8.46 26.26
CA ILE A 26 -28.98 -7.45 26.12
C ILE A 26 -27.68 -7.92 26.78
N THR A 27 -27.76 -8.48 28.00
CA THR A 27 -26.59 -9.00 28.71
C THR A 27 -25.91 -10.13 27.94
N ILE A 28 -26.67 -11.04 27.32
CA ILE A 28 -26.12 -12.11 26.48
C ILE A 28 -25.41 -11.55 25.25
N VAL A 29 -26.02 -10.59 24.54
CA VAL A 29 -25.40 -9.95 23.36
C VAL A 29 -24.10 -9.24 23.74
N LEU A 30 -24.12 -8.43 24.80
CA LEU A 30 -22.93 -7.71 25.29
C LEU A 30 -21.83 -8.67 25.72
N SER A 31 -22.16 -9.74 26.45
CA SER A 31 -21.18 -10.74 26.88
C SER A 31 -20.55 -11.46 25.68
N THR A 32 -21.35 -11.76 24.65
CA THR A 32 -20.88 -12.41 23.43
C THR A 32 -19.95 -11.49 22.63
N LEU A 33 -20.30 -10.20 22.50
CA LEU A 33 -19.44 -9.22 21.84
C LEU A 33 -18.12 -9.01 22.59
N LEU A 34 -18.17 -8.94 23.92
CA LEU A 34 -16.96 -8.82 24.75
C LEU A 34 -16.04 -10.03 24.57
N TRP A 35 -16.58 -11.25 24.63
CA TRP A 35 -15.82 -12.48 24.39
C TRP A 35 -15.21 -12.51 22.98
N SER A 36 -15.98 -12.13 21.96
CA SER A 36 -15.49 -12.06 20.58
C SER A 36 -14.34 -11.05 20.44
N ALA A 37 -14.47 -9.87 21.04
CA ALA A 37 -13.40 -8.85 21.04
C ALA A 37 -12.15 -9.34 21.78
N THR A 38 -12.30 -9.91 22.97
CA THR A 38 -11.17 -10.48 23.74
C THR A 38 -10.48 -11.60 22.98
N HIS A 39 -11.24 -12.49 22.34
CA HIS A 39 -10.68 -13.58 21.55
C HIS A 39 -9.89 -13.06 20.34
N ARG A 40 -10.39 -12.04 19.63
CA ARG A 40 -9.66 -11.41 18.53
C ARG A 40 -8.34 -10.78 18.99
N ILE A 41 -8.37 -10.05 20.11
CA ILE A 41 -7.17 -9.45 20.71
C ILE A 41 -6.15 -10.54 21.08
N GLU A 42 -6.59 -11.68 21.64
CA GLU A 42 -5.70 -12.78 21.99
C GLU A 42 -5.07 -13.42 20.74
N VAL A 43 -5.86 -13.67 19.69
CA VAL A 43 -5.38 -14.25 18.43
C VAL A 43 -4.38 -13.30 17.74
N ASP A 44 -4.72 -12.01 17.63
CA ASP A 44 -3.83 -11.00 17.04
C ASP A 44 -2.55 -10.84 17.88
N GLY A 45 -2.67 -10.93 19.21
CA GLY A 45 -1.54 -10.93 20.13
C GLY A 45 -0.59 -12.10 19.89
N LYS A 46 -1.11 -13.31 19.68
CA LYS A 46 -0.29 -14.50 19.34
C LYS A 46 0.43 -14.33 18.00
N VAL A 47 -0.28 -13.87 16.97
CA VAL A 47 0.32 -13.63 15.65
C VAL A 47 1.44 -12.58 15.73
N ASN A 48 1.23 -11.51 16.50
CA ASN A 48 2.25 -10.48 16.69
C ASN A 48 3.46 -10.99 17.49
N ALA A 49 3.23 -11.79 18.54
CA ALA A 49 4.30 -12.42 19.30
C ALA A 49 5.15 -13.36 18.44
N GLU A 50 4.52 -14.20 17.61
CA GLU A 50 5.24 -15.05 16.63
C GLU A 50 6.04 -14.23 15.62
N LYS A 51 5.49 -13.10 15.14
CA LYS A 51 6.19 -12.21 14.22
C LYS A 51 7.40 -11.56 14.88
N MET A 52 7.28 -11.13 16.13
CA MET A 52 8.38 -10.55 16.90
C MET A 52 9.47 -11.58 17.17
N GLN A 53 9.10 -12.82 17.50
CA GLN A 53 10.03 -13.93 17.65
C GLN A 53 10.82 -14.18 16.34
N LYS A 54 10.14 -14.24 15.20
CA LYS A 54 10.79 -14.40 13.88
C LYS A 54 11.78 -13.28 13.57
N LEU A 55 11.44 -12.03 13.91
CA LEU A 55 12.34 -10.88 13.73
C LEU A 55 13.57 -11.00 14.63
N GLN A 56 13.39 -11.44 15.87
CA GLN A 56 14.49 -11.68 16.81
C GLN A 56 15.42 -12.80 16.32
N ASP A 57 14.86 -13.93 15.88
CA ASP A 57 15.63 -15.06 15.34
C ASP A 57 16.44 -14.63 14.11
N HIS A 58 15.83 -13.84 13.22
CA HIS A 58 16.51 -13.28 12.05
C HIS A 58 17.66 -12.34 12.44
N ALA A 59 17.46 -11.49 13.45
CA ALA A 59 18.52 -10.60 13.95
C ALA A 59 19.70 -11.40 14.54
N LEU A 60 19.42 -12.46 15.29
CA LEU A 60 20.45 -13.37 15.83
C LEU A 60 21.22 -14.09 14.72
N GLN A 61 20.52 -14.58 13.70
CA GLN A 61 21.14 -15.22 12.53
C GLN A 61 22.04 -14.24 11.76
N SER A 62 21.58 -13.00 11.57
CA SER A 62 22.35 -11.94 10.93
C SER A 62 23.63 -11.61 11.72
N ASN A 63 23.52 -11.45 13.04
CA ASN A 63 24.68 -11.20 13.92
C ASN A 63 25.68 -12.36 13.90
N THR A 64 25.20 -13.60 13.88
CA THR A 64 26.06 -14.79 13.76
C THR A 64 26.80 -14.80 12.43
N SER A 65 26.10 -14.45 11.34
CA SER A 65 26.69 -14.36 9.99
C SER A 65 27.74 -13.26 9.90
N LEU A 66 27.51 -12.11 10.55
CA LEU A 66 28.47 -11.01 10.62
C LEU A 66 29.72 -11.43 11.40
N LEU A 67 29.55 -12.12 12.54
CA LEU A 67 30.66 -12.59 13.35
C LEU A 67 31.52 -13.60 12.59
N GLN A 68 30.91 -14.52 11.82
CA GLN A 68 31.63 -15.42 10.92
C GLN A 68 32.43 -14.65 9.86
N LEU A 69 31.83 -13.64 9.22
CA LEU A 69 32.50 -12.81 8.24
C LEU A 69 33.72 -12.10 8.84
N VAL A 70 33.58 -11.54 10.05
CA VAL A 70 34.69 -10.88 10.76
C VAL A 70 35.81 -11.88 11.08
N GLN A 71 35.48 -13.11 11.50
CA GLN A 71 36.46 -14.16 11.71
C GLN A 71 37.18 -14.56 10.42
N GLU A 72 36.46 -14.72 9.31
CA GLU A 72 37.06 -15.01 8.00
C GLU A 72 38.05 -13.92 7.59
N ILE A 73 37.66 -12.64 7.71
CA ILE A 73 38.55 -11.50 7.42
C ILE A 73 39.78 -11.52 8.32
N HIS A 74 39.61 -11.78 9.63
CA HIS A 74 40.72 -11.84 10.58
C HIS A 74 41.71 -12.97 10.22
N THR A 75 41.23 -14.14 9.82
CA THR A 75 42.09 -15.25 9.37
C THR A 75 42.85 -14.95 8.08
N LEU A 76 42.28 -14.14 7.18
CA LEU A 76 42.95 -13.71 5.95
C LEU A 76 44.01 -12.64 6.20
N LEU A 77 43.82 -11.78 7.21
CA LEU A 77 44.73 -10.70 7.53
C LEU A 77 45.90 -11.13 8.42
N LEU A 78 45.71 -12.15 9.26
CA LEU A 78 46.80 -12.71 10.06
C LEU A 78 47.80 -13.42 9.12
N PRO A 79 49.08 -12.99 9.07
CA PRO A 79 50.10 -13.67 8.29
C PRO A 79 50.18 -15.12 8.74
N ARG A 80 49.96 -16.04 7.81
CA ARG A 80 50.11 -17.48 8.04
C ARG A 80 51.55 -17.72 8.48
N GLY A 81 51.75 -17.79 9.81
CA GLY A 81 53.05 -17.83 10.45
C GLY A 81 53.95 -18.86 9.76
N ASN A 82 55.08 -18.36 9.29
CA ASN A 82 56.17 -19.05 8.62
C ASN A 82 56.17 -20.57 8.90
N ALA A 83 55.78 -21.35 7.88
CA ALA A 83 56.22 -22.73 7.83
C ALA A 83 57.75 -22.73 7.95
N PRO A 84 58.35 -23.55 8.83
CA PRO A 84 59.79 -23.61 8.99
C PRO A 84 60.42 -23.91 7.62
N SER A 85 61.22 -22.96 7.15
CA SER A 85 61.97 -23.07 5.91
C SER A 85 62.81 -24.36 5.95
N PRO A 86 62.74 -25.22 4.91
CA PRO A 86 63.67 -26.33 4.81
C PRO A 86 65.10 -25.80 4.71
N PRO A 87 66.09 -26.47 5.36
CA PRO A 87 67.45 -25.99 5.43
C PRO A 87 68.07 -25.81 4.02
N PRO A 88 68.88 -24.75 3.82
CA PRO A 88 69.43 -24.43 2.51
C PRO A 88 70.41 -25.50 2.01
N PRO A 89 70.38 -25.89 0.72
CA PRO A 89 71.42 -26.71 0.13
C PRO A 89 72.72 -25.90 0.01
N GLN A 90 73.82 -26.50 0.47
CA GLN A 90 75.17 -25.95 0.38
C GLN A 90 75.55 -25.65 -1.07
N ALA A 91 76.05 -24.44 -1.31
CA ALA A 91 76.66 -24.03 -2.58
C ALA A 91 78.12 -24.51 -2.70
N PRO A 92 78.63 -24.70 -3.93
CA PRO A 92 80.04 -24.46 -4.22
C PRO A 92 80.26 -23.31 -5.22
N ALA A 93 81.09 -22.37 -4.77
CA ALA A 93 82.14 -21.60 -5.46
C ALA A 93 81.95 -21.07 -6.90
N LEU A 94 81.83 -19.73 -6.97
CA LEU A 94 82.62 -18.75 -7.76
C LEU A 94 83.08 -19.09 -9.19
N LYS A 95 82.74 -18.21 -10.14
CA LYS A 95 83.70 -17.34 -10.84
C LYS A 95 83.03 -16.16 -11.59
N PRO A 96 83.73 -15.02 -11.78
CA PRO A 96 83.18 -13.80 -12.38
C PRO A 96 83.51 -13.70 -13.87
N SER A 97 82.67 -13.04 -14.67
CA SER A 97 83.11 -12.49 -15.95
C SER A 97 82.27 -11.30 -16.42
N THR A 98 83.01 -10.24 -16.71
CA THR A 98 82.69 -8.94 -17.27
C THR A 98 82.35 -9.03 -18.76
N HIS A 99 81.35 -8.28 -19.24
CA HIS A 99 81.39 -7.40 -20.43
C HIS A 99 79.99 -7.15 -21.05
N GLN A 100 79.64 -5.86 -21.17
CA GLN A 100 78.74 -5.22 -22.15
C GLN A 100 79.35 -5.30 -23.58
N PRO A 101 78.76 -4.71 -24.66
CA PRO A 101 77.39 -4.29 -25.02
C PRO A 101 77.00 -4.69 -26.48
N GLU A 102 75.97 -4.04 -27.06
CA GLU A 102 75.52 -3.92 -28.49
C GLU A 102 74.10 -4.47 -28.72
N SER A 103 73.08 -3.67 -29.10
CA SER A 103 72.88 -2.74 -30.22
C SER A 103 72.35 -3.42 -31.50
N VAL A 104 71.39 -2.72 -32.12
CA VAL A 104 70.92 -2.79 -33.51
C VAL A 104 69.68 -3.66 -33.84
N HIS A 105 68.64 -2.89 -34.20
CA HIS A 105 67.58 -3.04 -35.21
C HIS A 105 67.15 -4.41 -35.74
N ASN A 106 65.81 -4.58 -35.86
CA ASN A 106 65.17 -4.80 -37.16
C ASN A 106 63.68 -4.38 -37.17
N ARG A 107 63.34 -3.51 -38.13
CA ARG A 107 62.01 -3.21 -38.71
C ARG A 107 61.71 -4.28 -39.80
N PRO A 108 60.66 -4.20 -40.62
CA PRO A 108 59.24 -3.87 -40.44
C PRO A 108 58.31 -4.94 -41.10
N LEU A 109 56.98 -4.86 -40.92
CA LEU A 109 56.05 -5.19 -42.01
C LEU A 109 54.68 -4.52 -41.84
N THR A 110 54.33 -3.77 -42.88
CA THR A 110 53.07 -3.12 -43.23
C THR A 110 52.03 -4.14 -43.72
N LEU A 111 50.73 -3.94 -43.44
CA LEU A 111 49.77 -3.49 -44.47
C LEU A 111 48.38 -3.20 -43.87
N ALA A 112 47.69 -2.31 -44.58
CA ALA A 112 46.38 -1.72 -44.33
C ALA A 112 45.20 -2.70 -44.50
N MET A 113 44.04 -2.35 -43.91
CA MET A 113 42.85 -1.88 -44.65
C MET A 113 41.61 -1.73 -43.75
N THR A 114 40.94 -0.59 -43.95
CA THR A 114 39.48 -0.37 -44.02
C THR A 114 38.58 -0.55 -42.79
N GLY A 115 38.05 0.60 -42.34
CA GLY A 115 36.64 0.97 -42.58
C GLY A 115 35.55 0.13 -41.91
N GLY A 116 35.05 0.61 -40.77
CA GLY A 116 33.81 0.11 -40.17
C GLY A 116 33.16 1.14 -39.25
N ARG A 117 32.25 1.95 -39.80
CA ARG A 117 31.30 2.77 -39.03
C ARG A 117 30.34 1.87 -38.25
N ARG A 118 30.06 2.19 -36.97
CA ARG A 118 28.76 2.02 -36.24
C ARG A 118 28.96 2.22 -34.71
N PRO A 119 27.90 2.38 -33.90
CA PRO A 119 27.11 3.61 -33.76
C PRO A 119 27.15 4.14 -32.31
N HIS A 120 26.68 5.37 -32.12
CA HIS A 120 26.52 6.01 -30.82
C HIS A 120 25.55 5.24 -29.91
N HIS A 121 26.05 4.66 -28.82
CA HIS A 121 25.21 4.29 -27.69
C HIS A 121 25.14 5.44 -26.69
N ARG A 122 23.91 5.91 -26.54
CA ARG A 122 23.40 6.91 -25.62
C ARG A 122 23.88 6.71 -24.18
N LEU A 123 24.25 7.84 -23.59
CA LEU A 123 24.37 8.09 -22.15
C LEU A 123 23.23 7.43 -21.37
N SER A 124 23.58 6.50 -20.48
CA SER A 124 22.71 6.03 -19.42
C SER A 124 23.22 6.63 -18.12
N HIS A 125 22.52 7.64 -17.60
CA HIS A 125 22.79 8.22 -16.29
C HIS A 125 22.42 7.20 -15.20
N PRO A 126 23.28 6.96 -14.19
CA PRO A 126 22.86 6.25 -13.00
C PRO A 126 22.01 7.19 -12.14
N ILE A 127 20.72 6.87 -12.02
CA ILE A 127 19.85 7.45 -11.00
C ILE A 127 20.25 6.81 -9.67
N ALA A 128 20.92 7.59 -8.81
CA ALA A 128 21.15 7.23 -7.43
C ALA A 128 19.84 7.42 -6.63
N PRO A 129 19.30 6.40 -5.94
CA PRO A 129 18.24 6.63 -4.97
C PRO A 129 18.86 7.23 -3.71
N HIS A 130 18.50 8.48 -3.41
CA HIS A 130 18.70 9.08 -2.10
C HIS A 130 17.92 8.27 -1.06
N TYR A 131 18.62 7.56 -0.19
CA TYR A 131 18.06 7.04 1.06
C TYR A 131 18.03 8.18 2.08
N THR A 132 16.85 8.70 2.38
CA THR A 132 16.61 9.48 3.60
C THR A 132 16.36 8.51 4.75
N SER A 133 17.27 8.49 5.72
CA SER A 133 17.09 7.75 6.98
C SER A 133 15.89 8.30 7.74
N PHE A 134 14.87 7.47 7.96
CA PHE A 134 13.82 7.76 8.94
C PHE A 134 14.33 7.35 10.32
N ALA A 135 14.61 8.32 11.17
CA ALA A 135 14.78 8.09 12.60
C ALA A 135 13.41 7.81 13.22
N LEU A 136 13.19 6.57 13.68
CA LEU A 136 12.07 6.21 14.54
C LEU A 136 12.30 6.82 15.92
N MET A 137 11.62 7.93 16.22
CA MET A 137 11.48 8.43 17.59
C MET A 137 10.53 7.47 18.33
N ALA A 138 11.03 6.86 19.41
CA ALA A 138 10.22 6.10 20.34
C ALA A 138 9.25 7.06 21.06
N ALA A 139 7.95 6.78 20.98
CA ALA A 139 6.96 7.48 21.78
C ALA A 139 6.99 6.94 23.21
N SER A 140 7.42 7.78 24.16
CA SER A 140 7.26 7.54 25.59
C SER A 140 5.79 7.69 26.02
N PRO A 141 5.34 6.97 27.07
CA PRO A 141 3.95 6.99 27.53
C PRO A 141 3.55 8.34 28.18
N PRO A 142 2.24 8.64 28.28
CA PRO A 142 1.78 9.92 28.80
C PRO A 142 2.05 10.02 30.31
N SER A 143 2.66 11.14 30.71
CA SER A 143 2.79 11.54 32.11
C SER A 143 1.78 12.65 32.37
N ASP A 144 0.95 12.44 33.38
CA ASP A 144 0.05 13.44 33.95
C ASP A 144 0.84 14.62 34.54
N SER A 145 0.19 15.78 34.49
CA SER A 145 0.39 16.98 35.32
C SER A 145 1.48 18.02 34.95
N CYS A 146 0.98 19.26 34.86
CA CYS A 146 1.59 20.54 35.21
C CYS A 146 2.80 21.06 34.41
N ASN A 147 2.50 22.05 33.55
CA ASN A 147 3.39 23.17 33.16
C ASN A 147 4.02 23.84 34.41
N PRO A 148 5.26 24.35 34.34
CA PRO A 148 5.50 25.59 33.58
C PRO A 148 6.83 25.71 32.80
N ASP A 149 6.76 26.57 31.79
CA ASP A 149 7.80 27.40 31.17
C ASP A 149 9.26 26.93 31.23
N ILE A 150 9.72 26.33 30.12
CA ILE A 150 11.13 26.37 29.73
C ILE A 150 11.22 26.89 28.29
N SER A 151 11.65 28.14 28.20
CA SER A 151 12.06 28.81 26.97
C SER A 151 13.31 28.12 26.42
N ALA A 152 13.15 27.31 25.38
CA ALA A 152 14.27 26.78 24.59
C ALA A 152 14.43 27.64 23.32
N SER A 153 15.41 28.54 23.38
CA SER A 153 15.92 29.29 22.23
C SER A 153 16.50 28.30 21.21
N PHE A 154 15.79 28.09 20.11
CA PHE A 154 16.32 27.39 18.95
C PHE A 154 17.14 28.38 18.12
N GLY A 155 18.46 28.19 18.12
CA GLY A 155 19.38 28.93 17.28
C GLY A 155 19.10 28.70 15.78
N PRO A 156 19.45 29.66 14.91
CA PRO A 156 19.15 29.59 13.48
C PRO A 156 19.96 28.48 12.79
N LEU A 157 19.28 27.71 11.93
CA LEU A 157 19.90 26.77 11.00
C LEU A 157 20.90 27.50 10.07
N PRO A 158 22.05 26.88 9.74
CA PRO A 158 22.94 27.42 8.73
C PRO A 158 22.34 27.25 7.33
N THR A 159 22.23 28.38 6.62
CA THR A 159 21.99 28.45 5.18
C THR A 159 23.14 27.80 4.40
N PRO A 160 22.88 27.15 3.24
CA PRO A 160 23.93 26.64 2.39
C PRO A 160 24.70 27.81 1.76
N LEU A 161 26.02 27.79 1.93
CA LEU A 161 26.95 28.71 1.28
C LEU A 161 27.00 28.35 -0.22
N ASP A 162 26.63 29.31 -1.07
CA ASP A 162 27.00 29.32 -2.48
C ASP A 162 28.52 29.51 -2.58
N ASP A 163 29.26 28.44 -2.92
CA ASP A 163 30.67 28.56 -3.25
C ASP A 163 30.85 28.72 -4.77
N SER A 164 31.10 29.98 -5.09
CA SER A 164 31.65 30.49 -6.33
C SER A 164 32.93 29.74 -6.74
N THR A 165 32.93 29.31 -8.00
CA THR A 165 34.05 29.45 -8.95
C THR A 165 35.45 29.46 -8.34
N THR A 166 36.03 28.27 -8.15
CA THR A 166 37.49 28.12 -8.08
C THR A 166 37.97 27.34 -9.29
N ASP A 167 38.56 28.11 -10.19
CA ASP A 167 39.31 27.74 -11.37
C ASP A 167 40.49 26.84 -10.96
N ARG A 168 40.27 25.51 -10.97
CA ARG A 168 41.33 24.54 -10.64
C ARG A 168 41.95 24.06 -11.94
N ALA A 169 43.10 24.66 -12.24
CA ALA A 169 44.03 24.25 -13.28
C ALA A 169 44.10 22.72 -13.39
N ALA A 170 43.85 22.22 -14.61
CA ALA A 170 43.96 20.82 -14.98
C ALA A 170 45.39 20.33 -14.73
N VAL A 171 45.63 19.73 -13.57
CA VAL A 171 46.79 18.87 -13.35
C VAL A 171 46.55 17.60 -14.15
N THR A 172 47.14 17.57 -15.34
CA THR A 172 47.18 16.42 -16.24
C THR A 172 47.96 15.29 -15.55
N HIS A 173 47.29 14.49 -14.72
CA HIS A 173 47.87 13.27 -14.21
C HIS A 173 48.04 12.29 -15.39
N PRO A 174 49.22 11.67 -15.54
CA PRO A 174 49.44 10.67 -16.59
C PRO A 174 48.45 9.51 -16.40
N PRO A 175 47.94 8.93 -17.51
CA PRO A 175 46.95 7.87 -17.44
C PRO A 175 47.56 6.67 -16.72
N LEU A 176 47.12 6.45 -15.48
CA LEU A 176 47.41 5.23 -14.75
C LEU A 176 46.93 4.08 -15.62
N THR A 177 47.88 3.27 -16.08
CA THR A 177 47.65 2.03 -16.81
C THR A 177 46.66 1.19 -16.01
N ARG A 178 45.42 1.13 -16.50
CA ARG A 178 44.35 0.33 -15.90
C ARG A 178 44.85 -1.10 -15.83
N LYS A 179 45.17 -1.57 -14.62
CA LYS A 179 45.39 -2.99 -14.36
C LYS A 179 44.20 -3.75 -14.94
N PRO A 180 44.42 -4.90 -15.58
CA PRO A 180 43.34 -5.71 -16.13
C PRO A 180 42.31 -5.98 -15.02
N PRO A 181 41.00 -6.04 -15.36
CA PRO A 181 39.96 -6.32 -14.38
C PRO A 181 40.35 -7.61 -13.65
N LEU A 182 40.52 -7.55 -12.33
CA LEU A 182 40.71 -8.78 -11.55
C LEU A 182 39.45 -9.62 -11.74
N GLU A 183 39.57 -10.72 -12.48
CA GLU A 183 38.52 -11.71 -12.58
C GLU A 183 38.26 -12.26 -11.18
N LEU A 184 37.05 -12.06 -10.69
CA LEU A 184 36.60 -12.65 -9.44
C LEU A 184 36.65 -14.17 -9.59
N PRO A 185 37.20 -14.90 -8.60
CA PRO A 185 37.16 -16.36 -8.58
C PRO A 185 35.73 -16.87 -8.87
N ALA A 186 35.62 -17.92 -9.69
CA ALA A 186 34.34 -18.44 -10.16
C ALA A 186 33.34 -18.72 -9.02
N ALA A 187 33.83 -19.20 -7.87
CA ALA A 187 33.02 -19.44 -6.68
C ALA A 187 32.39 -18.16 -6.11
N ILE A 188 33.08 -17.01 -6.18
CA ILE A 188 32.55 -15.72 -5.73
C ILE A 188 31.52 -15.21 -6.74
N ALA A 189 31.78 -15.35 -8.04
CA ALA A 189 30.84 -14.99 -9.09
C ALA A 189 29.52 -15.77 -8.95
N GLU A 190 29.59 -17.08 -8.72
CA GLU A 190 28.43 -17.95 -8.53
C GLU A 190 27.63 -17.58 -7.26
N ARG A 191 28.32 -17.30 -6.15
CA ARG A 191 27.68 -16.85 -4.90
C ARG A 191 26.94 -15.52 -5.09
N ASN A 192 27.49 -14.62 -5.91
CA ASN A 192 26.89 -13.32 -6.18
C ASN A 192 25.64 -13.47 -7.06
N ILE A 193 25.67 -14.32 -8.09
CA ILE A 193 24.50 -14.65 -8.92
C ILE A 193 23.39 -15.26 -8.06
N LYS A 194 23.73 -16.17 -7.13
CA LYS A 194 22.76 -16.78 -6.22
C LYS A 194 22.11 -15.75 -5.28
N ARG A 195 22.87 -14.80 -4.75
CA ARG A 195 22.34 -13.70 -3.91
C ARG A 195 21.44 -12.76 -4.71
N GLN A 196 21.80 -12.42 -5.94
CA GLN A 196 20.97 -11.55 -6.77
C GLN A 196 19.65 -12.21 -7.16
N SER A 197 19.67 -13.49 -7.53
CA SER A 197 18.45 -14.23 -7.88
C SER A 197 17.52 -14.44 -6.68
N SER A 198 18.06 -14.86 -5.53
CA SER A 198 17.27 -15.01 -4.28
C SER A 198 16.73 -13.67 -3.77
N GLY A 199 17.57 -12.64 -3.68
CA GLY A 199 17.14 -11.32 -3.26
C GLY A 199 16.09 -10.69 -4.18
N SER A 200 16.20 -10.90 -5.50
CA SER A 200 15.17 -10.46 -6.45
C SER A 200 13.85 -11.21 -6.25
N LEU A 201 13.90 -12.52 -5.98
CA LEU A 201 12.71 -13.33 -5.74
C LEU A 201 11.99 -12.93 -4.44
N GLU A 202 12.74 -12.81 -3.34
CA GLU A 202 12.21 -12.36 -2.05
C GLU A 202 11.67 -10.93 -2.11
N PHE A 203 12.37 -10.02 -2.80
CA PHE A 203 11.89 -8.65 -2.99
C PHE A 203 10.60 -8.61 -3.83
N ASN A 204 10.47 -9.48 -4.84
CA ASN A 204 9.24 -9.58 -5.62
C ASN A 204 8.08 -10.18 -4.81
N GLU A 205 8.34 -11.18 -3.96
CA GLU A 205 7.34 -11.67 -3.02
C GLU A 205 6.93 -10.61 -2.00
N TYR A 206 7.89 -9.87 -1.47
CA TYR A 206 7.63 -8.75 -0.58
C TYR A 206 6.79 -7.67 -1.26
N ARG A 207 7.14 -7.28 -2.50
CA ARG A 207 6.31 -6.36 -3.32
C ARG A 207 4.88 -6.90 -3.47
N LYS A 208 4.70 -8.18 -3.77
CA LYS A 208 3.36 -8.77 -3.93
C LYS A 208 2.57 -8.79 -2.62
N LYS A 209 3.24 -9.03 -1.48
CA LYS A 209 2.60 -9.09 -0.15
C LYS A 209 2.34 -7.71 0.45
N HIS A 210 3.15 -6.70 0.12
CA HIS A 210 3.18 -5.43 0.84
C HIS A 210 2.99 -4.16 -0.01
N LEU A 211 3.04 -4.24 -1.34
CA LEU A 211 2.54 -3.11 -2.12
C LEU A 211 1.03 -3.10 -2.05
N LEU A 212 0.48 -1.94 -1.71
CA LEU A 212 -0.94 -1.67 -1.80
C LEU A 212 -1.44 -2.16 -3.17
N PRO A 213 -2.60 -2.84 -3.23
CA PRO A 213 -3.23 -3.22 -4.48
C PRO A 213 -3.16 -2.02 -5.42
N SER A 214 -2.63 -2.22 -6.63
CA SER A 214 -2.56 -1.18 -7.64
C SER A 214 -3.91 -0.47 -7.69
N SER A 215 -3.92 0.86 -7.56
CA SER A 215 -5.15 1.65 -7.53
C SER A 215 -6.09 1.14 -8.62
N PRO A 216 -7.33 0.74 -8.28
CA PRO A 216 -8.24 0.15 -9.25
C PRO A 216 -8.35 1.08 -10.46
N SER A 217 -8.28 0.51 -11.66
CA SER A 217 -8.39 1.28 -12.89
C SER A 217 -9.67 2.11 -12.87
N LYS A 218 -9.58 3.37 -13.33
CA LYS A 218 -10.73 4.29 -13.35
C LYS A 218 -11.89 3.65 -14.13
N PRO A 219 -13.07 3.47 -13.50
CA PRO A 219 -14.18 2.76 -14.12
C PRO A 219 -14.82 3.56 -15.25
N PRO A 220 -15.46 2.89 -16.23
CA PRO A 220 -16.04 3.56 -17.40
C PRO A 220 -17.10 4.61 -17.09
N PHE A 221 -17.85 4.49 -15.97
CA PHE A 221 -18.90 5.45 -15.62
C PHE A 221 -18.37 6.88 -15.40
N LEU A 222 -17.07 7.03 -15.13
CA LEU A 222 -16.44 8.35 -14.95
C LEU A 222 -16.20 9.09 -16.25
N THR A 223 -16.11 8.38 -17.37
CA THR A 223 -15.78 8.93 -18.69
C THR A 223 -16.96 8.84 -19.66
N LEU A 224 -17.78 7.81 -19.57
CA LEU A 224 -18.94 7.63 -20.42
C LEU A 224 -20.07 8.61 -20.07
N GLU A 225 -20.77 9.07 -21.10
CA GLU A 225 -21.91 9.98 -20.98
C GLU A 225 -23.14 9.24 -20.41
N VAL A 226 -23.40 8.02 -20.90
CA VAL A 226 -24.49 7.16 -20.44
C VAL A 226 -23.92 5.78 -20.10
N PRO A 227 -23.58 5.52 -18.82
CA PRO A 227 -23.11 4.20 -18.42
C PRO A 227 -24.24 3.17 -18.46
N THR A 228 -23.88 1.89 -18.55
CA THR A 228 -24.83 0.79 -18.33
C THR A 228 -25.02 0.52 -16.83
N LEU A 229 -26.10 -0.17 -16.44
CA LEU A 229 -26.30 -0.58 -15.04
C LEU A 229 -25.14 -1.43 -14.51
N PHE A 230 -24.62 -2.34 -15.34
CA PHE A 230 -23.43 -3.12 -15.02
C PHE A 230 -22.22 -2.22 -14.70
N GLN A 231 -21.98 -1.17 -15.49
CA GLN A 231 -20.88 -0.23 -15.25
C GLN A 231 -21.07 0.62 -13.99
N LEU A 232 -22.32 0.99 -13.66
CA LEU A 232 -22.63 1.65 -12.40
C LEU A 232 -22.40 0.72 -11.21
N ARG A 233 -22.78 -0.56 -11.34
CA ARG A 233 -22.56 -1.59 -10.32
C ARG A 233 -21.08 -1.84 -10.08
N ASP A 234 -20.30 -2.04 -11.14
CA ASP A 234 -18.84 -2.17 -11.04
C ASP A 234 -18.20 -0.91 -10.46
N GLY A 235 -18.79 0.25 -10.73
CA GLY A 235 -18.40 1.53 -10.17
C GLY A 235 -18.52 1.61 -8.65
N LEU A 236 -19.42 0.85 -8.02
CA LEU A 236 -19.57 0.81 -6.57
C LEU A 236 -18.28 0.32 -5.90
N ASN A 237 -17.65 -0.74 -6.42
CA ASN A 237 -16.36 -1.26 -5.91
C ASN A 237 -15.29 -0.17 -5.88
N TYR A 238 -15.31 0.71 -6.88
CA TYR A 238 -14.35 1.79 -7.01
C TYR A 238 -14.65 2.95 -6.06
N ILE A 239 -15.92 3.33 -5.89
CA ILE A 239 -16.34 4.43 -5.01
C ILE A 239 -16.15 4.05 -3.53
N PHE A 240 -16.50 2.81 -3.18
CA PHE A 240 -16.43 2.29 -1.82
C PHE A 240 -15.04 1.73 -1.45
N ARG A 241 -14.02 1.93 -2.30
CA ARG A 241 -12.65 1.51 -1.99
C ARG A 241 -12.15 2.18 -0.70
N PRO A 242 -11.34 1.53 0.14
CA PRO A 242 -10.81 2.16 1.36
C PRO A 242 -10.06 3.47 1.06
N PHE A 243 -10.00 4.38 2.04
CA PHE A 243 -9.11 5.54 1.91
C PHE A 243 -7.65 5.07 2.01
N PRO A 244 -6.76 5.56 1.15
CA PRO A 244 -5.35 5.22 1.27
C PRO A 244 -4.81 5.78 2.59
N GLN A 245 -3.91 5.05 3.24
CA GLN A 245 -3.23 5.47 4.47
C GLN A 245 -2.12 6.48 4.15
N THR A 246 -2.46 7.55 3.42
CA THR A 246 -1.51 8.57 2.96
C THR A 246 -1.37 9.70 3.97
N THR A 247 -0.35 10.53 3.79
CA THR A 247 -0.13 11.74 4.60
C THR A 247 -1.33 12.70 4.51
N THR A 248 -1.53 13.52 5.54
CA THR A 248 -2.71 14.40 5.71
C THR A 248 -3.06 15.23 4.47
N ARG A 249 -2.06 15.70 3.71
CA ARG A 249 -2.28 16.52 2.50
C ARG A 249 -2.78 15.71 1.30
N GLN A 250 -2.30 14.47 1.12
CA GLN A 250 -2.77 13.62 0.03
C GLN A 250 -4.17 13.08 0.34
N ALA A 251 -4.44 12.76 1.60
CA ALA A 251 -5.74 12.28 2.06
C ALA A 251 -6.88 13.27 1.76
N THR A 252 -6.64 14.60 1.84
CA THR A 252 -7.66 15.61 1.50
C THR A 252 -7.94 15.70 0.00
N LEU A 253 -6.91 15.59 -0.84
CA LEU A 253 -7.07 15.54 -2.29
C LEU A 253 -7.85 14.29 -2.72
N ASP A 254 -7.46 13.13 -2.19
CA ASP A 254 -8.11 11.85 -2.49
C ASP A 254 -9.58 11.87 -2.02
N ARG A 255 -9.86 12.48 -0.86
CA ARG A 255 -11.23 12.68 -0.36
C ARG A 255 -12.05 13.53 -1.32
N ASN A 256 -11.50 14.65 -1.81
CA ASN A 256 -12.20 15.54 -2.72
C ASN A 256 -12.42 14.92 -4.12
N GLU A 257 -11.46 14.16 -4.63
CA GLU A 257 -11.66 13.38 -5.87
C GLU A 257 -12.79 12.37 -5.68
N ARG A 258 -12.80 11.64 -4.55
CA ARG A 258 -13.88 10.68 -4.25
C ARG A 258 -15.26 11.32 -4.14
N LYS A 259 -15.37 12.51 -3.54
CA LYS A 259 -16.63 13.27 -3.54
C LYS A 259 -17.12 13.52 -4.98
N LYS A 260 -16.23 13.94 -5.88
CA LYS A 260 -16.58 14.15 -7.29
C LYS A 260 -17.01 12.84 -7.97
N GLU A 261 -16.38 11.72 -7.63
CA GLU A 261 -16.71 10.39 -8.16
C GLU A 261 -18.11 9.93 -7.72
N VAL A 262 -18.43 10.03 -6.42
CA VAL A 262 -19.78 9.73 -5.86
C VAL A 262 -20.85 10.62 -6.51
N LEU A 263 -20.56 11.91 -6.61
CA LEU A 263 -21.46 12.88 -7.21
C LEU A 263 -21.75 12.52 -8.68
N ARG A 264 -20.71 12.20 -9.46
CA ARG A 264 -20.89 11.75 -10.85
C ARG A 264 -21.71 10.47 -10.92
N TRP A 265 -21.42 9.49 -10.07
CA TRP A 265 -22.16 8.23 -10.06
C TRP A 265 -23.66 8.46 -9.85
N THR A 266 -24.03 9.35 -8.92
CA THR A 266 -25.43 9.71 -8.62
C THR A 266 -26.11 10.34 -9.84
N HIS A 267 -25.49 11.36 -10.46
CA HIS A 267 -26.03 11.99 -11.68
C HIS A 267 -26.10 11.03 -12.87
N ARG A 268 -25.17 10.07 -12.97
CA ARG A 268 -25.20 9.07 -14.05
C ARG A 268 -26.34 8.08 -13.85
N LEU A 269 -26.69 7.74 -12.60
CA LEU A 269 -27.88 6.95 -12.30
C LEU A 269 -29.15 7.72 -12.67
N GLU A 270 -29.26 8.99 -12.27
CA GLU A 270 -30.38 9.87 -12.66
C GLU A 270 -30.55 9.94 -14.18
N HIS A 271 -29.49 10.27 -14.92
CA HIS A 271 -29.53 10.37 -16.38
C HIS A 271 -29.90 9.04 -17.06
N LEU A 272 -29.51 7.90 -16.47
CA LEU A 272 -29.92 6.58 -16.95
C LEU A 272 -31.43 6.38 -16.78
N LEU A 273 -32.00 6.79 -15.65
CA LEU A 273 -33.43 6.73 -15.38
C LEU A 273 -34.22 7.68 -16.29
N ASP A 274 -33.75 8.91 -16.50
CA ASP A 274 -34.34 9.86 -17.43
C ASP A 274 -34.47 9.27 -18.83
N ARG A 275 -33.42 8.59 -19.30
CA ARG A 275 -33.45 7.92 -20.59
C ARG A 275 -34.49 6.80 -20.63
N TRP A 276 -34.65 6.04 -19.56
CA TRP A 276 -35.64 4.97 -19.48
C TRP A 276 -37.08 5.49 -19.39
N ILE A 277 -37.28 6.68 -18.82
CA ILE A 277 -38.56 7.39 -18.81
C ILE A 277 -38.88 7.93 -20.21
N ALA A 278 -37.90 8.55 -20.87
CA ALA A 278 -38.04 9.20 -22.17
C ALA A 278 -38.14 8.21 -23.35
N GLU A 279 -37.49 7.05 -23.26
CA GLU A 279 -37.68 5.91 -24.15
C GLU A 279 -38.63 4.91 -23.46
N PRO A 280 -39.96 5.15 -23.43
CA PRO A 280 -40.87 4.19 -22.86
C PRO A 280 -40.66 2.86 -23.58
N ILE A 281 -40.68 1.77 -22.80
CA ILE A 281 -40.44 0.38 -23.21
C ILE A 281 -41.59 -0.12 -24.12
N SER A 282 -41.88 0.64 -25.17
CA SER A 282 -43.05 0.56 -26.03
C SER A 282 -42.67 0.16 -27.45
N ALA A 283 -41.39 -0.07 -27.74
CA ALA A 283 -41.04 -0.86 -28.91
C ALA A 283 -41.57 -2.29 -28.67
N PRO A 284 -42.44 -2.84 -29.53
CA PRO A 284 -42.89 -4.21 -29.42
C PRO A 284 -41.73 -5.13 -29.83
N LEU A 285 -40.71 -5.24 -28.96
CA LEU A 285 -39.80 -6.37 -29.01
C LEU A 285 -40.62 -7.58 -28.55
N ALA A 286 -40.87 -8.47 -29.50
CA ALA A 286 -41.58 -9.73 -29.35
C ALA A 286 -40.90 -10.75 -28.41
N SER A 287 -40.26 -10.30 -27.33
CA SER A 287 -39.66 -11.15 -26.31
C SER A 287 -39.97 -10.58 -24.92
N ASN A 288 -40.93 -11.19 -24.22
CA ASN A 288 -41.37 -10.86 -22.87
C ASN A 288 -40.27 -10.87 -21.78
N GLY A 289 -38.99 -11.11 -22.11
CA GLY A 289 -37.88 -11.18 -21.16
C GLY A 289 -37.17 -9.84 -20.86
N GLY A 290 -37.27 -8.83 -21.74
CA GLY A 290 -36.38 -7.64 -21.66
C GLY A 290 -36.66 -6.70 -20.48
N LYS A 291 -37.94 -6.52 -20.10
CA LYS A 291 -38.30 -5.63 -18.99
C LYS A 291 -37.94 -6.23 -17.63
N HIS A 292 -38.19 -7.53 -17.45
CA HIS A 292 -37.85 -8.24 -16.21
C HIS A 292 -36.33 -8.25 -15.99
N ALA A 293 -35.54 -8.52 -17.03
CA ALA A 293 -34.08 -8.48 -16.96
C ALA A 293 -33.54 -7.11 -16.47
N LYS A 294 -34.08 -6.00 -16.99
CA LYS A 294 -33.69 -4.64 -16.54
C LYS A 294 -34.03 -4.37 -15.08
N VAL A 295 -35.19 -4.86 -14.61
CA VAL A 295 -35.60 -4.72 -13.21
C VAL A 295 -34.69 -5.57 -12.31
N ASP A 296 -34.34 -6.78 -12.72
CA ASP A 296 -33.41 -7.64 -11.98
C ASP A 296 -32.01 -7.00 -11.90
N GLU A 297 -31.51 -6.39 -12.98
CA GLU A 297 -30.25 -5.62 -12.96
C GLU A 297 -30.31 -4.41 -12.01
N LEU A 298 -31.46 -3.71 -11.92
CA LEU A 298 -31.65 -2.63 -10.95
C LEU A 298 -31.62 -3.15 -9.52
N VAL A 299 -32.28 -4.29 -9.26
CA VAL A 299 -32.24 -4.93 -7.94
C VAL A 299 -30.81 -5.31 -7.59
N GLU A 300 -30.05 -5.92 -8.50
CA GLU A 300 -28.64 -6.26 -8.27
C GLU A 300 -27.77 -5.02 -8.01
N LEU A 301 -28.05 -3.89 -8.67
CA LEU A 301 -27.37 -2.63 -8.39
C LEU A 301 -27.65 -2.14 -6.96
N LEU A 302 -28.91 -2.14 -6.53
CA LEU A 302 -29.31 -1.67 -5.20
C LEU A 302 -28.81 -2.60 -4.09
N VAL A 303 -28.96 -3.92 -4.25
CA VAL A 303 -28.39 -4.93 -3.34
C VAL A 303 -26.87 -4.73 -3.23
N GLY A 304 -26.20 -4.50 -4.36
CA GLY A 304 -24.77 -4.21 -4.39
C GLY A 304 -24.44 -2.93 -3.62
N MET A 305 -25.20 -1.87 -3.82
CA MET A 305 -25.01 -0.58 -3.13
C MET A 305 -25.17 -0.73 -1.61
N ASN A 306 -26.27 -1.34 -1.16
CA ASN A 306 -26.54 -1.60 0.26
C ASN A 306 -25.45 -2.48 0.87
N GLY A 307 -25.06 -3.55 0.19
CA GLY A 307 -23.99 -4.43 0.64
C GLY A 307 -22.62 -3.73 0.74
N TRP A 308 -22.33 -2.76 -0.12
CA TRP A 308 -21.11 -1.95 -0.02
C TRP A 308 -21.16 -0.93 1.10
N ILE A 309 -22.31 -0.29 1.30
CA ILE A 309 -22.55 0.65 2.41
C ILE A 309 -22.33 -0.07 3.74
N ASP A 310 -22.90 -1.26 3.91
CA ASP A 310 -22.77 -2.07 5.13
C ASP A 310 -21.31 -2.48 5.41
N LYS A 311 -20.58 -2.92 4.39
CA LYS A 311 -19.21 -3.43 4.56
C LYS A 311 -18.12 -2.35 4.62
N CYS A 312 -18.38 -1.15 4.12
CA CYS A 312 -17.34 -0.13 4.02
C CYS A 312 -17.01 0.55 5.35
N ASP A 313 -15.82 1.15 5.42
CA ASP A 313 -15.41 1.93 6.58
C ASP A 313 -16.37 3.09 6.85
N TYR A 314 -16.60 3.40 8.13
CA TYR A 314 -17.44 4.51 8.58
C TYR A 314 -17.13 5.84 7.87
N LYS A 315 -15.85 6.13 7.61
CA LYS A 315 -15.43 7.36 6.90
C LYS A 315 -15.92 7.40 5.45
N VAL A 316 -15.93 6.25 4.77
CA VAL A 316 -16.40 6.12 3.39
C VAL A 316 -17.92 6.22 3.36
N ARG A 317 -18.61 5.50 4.24
CA ARG A 317 -20.07 5.58 4.42
C ARG A 317 -20.54 7.03 4.67
N ARG A 318 -19.92 7.71 5.63
CA ARG A 318 -20.18 9.13 5.92
C ARG A 318 -19.95 10.02 4.70
N LEU A 319 -18.86 9.81 3.95
CA LEU A 319 -18.61 10.60 2.75
C LEU A 319 -19.69 10.37 1.70
N PHE A 320 -20.14 9.12 1.52
CA PHE A 320 -21.19 8.78 0.57
C PHE A 320 -22.47 9.56 0.89
N TYR A 321 -23.03 9.40 2.10
CA TYR A 321 -24.26 10.09 2.50
C TYR A 321 -24.16 11.62 2.41
N GLN A 322 -23.05 12.21 2.86
CA GLN A 322 -22.83 13.66 2.79
C GLN A 322 -22.80 14.21 1.36
N VAL A 323 -22.41 13.38 0.38
CA VAL A 323 -22.31 13.80 -1.02
C VAL A 323 -23.60 13.51 -1.77
N THR A 324 -24.27 12.41 -1.47
CA THR A 324 -25.50 12.00 -2.16
C THR A 324 -26.73 12.78 -1.72
N GLU A 325 -26.75 13.27 -0.48
CA GLU A 325 -27.84 14.12 0.03
C GLU A 325 -28.06 15.41 -0.79
N PRO A 326 -27.04 16.28 -1.01
CA PRO A 326 -27.20 17.44 -1.89
C PRO A 326 -27.32 17.09 -3.37
N ALA A 327 -27.03 15.85 -3.75
CA ALA A 327 -27.22 15.33 -5.10
C ALA A 327 -28.62 14.72 -5.32
N GLU A 328 -29.54 14.96 -4.38
CA GLU A 328 -30.94 14.52 -4.46
C GLU A 328 -31.12 13.00 -4.66
N ILE A 329 -30.27 12.17 -4.05
CA ILE A 329 -30.37 10.69 -4.19
C ILE A 329 -31.78 10.16 -3.86
N ASP A 330 -32.49 10.78 -2.91
CA ASP A 330 -33.87 10.41 -2.58
C ASP A 330 -34.87 10.67 -3.71
N ARG A 331 -34.63 11.70 -4.52
CA ARG A 331 -35.43 11.93 -5.73
C ARG A 331 -35.11 10.85 -6.76
N VAL A 332 -33.83 10.56 -6.98
CA VAL A 332 -33.38 9.52 -7.92
C VAL A 332 -33.93 8.14 -7.55
N LEU A 333 -33.92 7.75 -6.27
CA LEU A 333 -34.47 6.47 -5.81
C LEU A 333 -36.00 6.41 -5.94
N ARG A 334 -36.72 7.50 -5.71
CA ARG A 334 -38.17 7.58 -5.98
C ARG A 334 -38.52 7.47 -7.47
N GLU A 335 -37.73 8.11 -8.33
CA GLU A 335 -37.85 7.95 -9.79
C GLU A 335 -37.58 6.49 -10.19
N LEU A 336 -36.55 5.86 -9.62
CA LEU A 336 -36.22 4.45 -9.83
C LEU A 336 -37.39 3.53 -9.42
N GLN A 337 -38.02 3.74 -8.26
CA GLN A 337 -39.22 3.02 -7.84
C GLN A 337 -40.38 3.21 -8.83
N THR A 338 -40.57 4.42 -9.34
CA THR A 338 -41.64 4.77 -10.30
C THR A 338 -41.44 4.07 -11.64
N VAL A 339 -40.19 3.99 -12.13
CA VAL A 339 -39.84 3.32 -13.39
C VAL A 339 -39.94 1.80 -13.26
N ALA A 340 -39.42 1.23 -12.17
CA ALA A 340 -39.35 -0.21 -11.99
C ALA A 340 -40.70 -0.86 -11.63
N LYS A 341 -41.52 -0.17 -10.81
CA LYS A 341 -42.79 -0.70 -10.24
C LYS A 341 -42.63 -2.10 -9.64
N SER A 342 -41.50 -2.35 -8.99
CA SER A 342 -41.12 -3.66 -8.43
C SER A 342 -41.06 -3.60 -6.92
N VAL A 343 -41.71 -4.56 -6.25
CA VAL A 343 -41.68 -4.68 -4.78
C VAL A 343 -40.26 -4.92 -4.27
N ARG A 344 -39.43 -5.67 -5.03
CA ARG A 344 -38.03 -5.91 -4.66
C ARG A 344 -37.24 -4.61 -4.66
N VAL A 345 -37.40 -3.79 -5.70
CA VAL A 345 -36.76 -2.47 -5.78
C VAL A 345 -37.19 -1.58 -4.62
N MET A 346 -38.49 -1.55 -4.30
CA MET A 346 -39.02 -0.75 -3.19
C MET A 346 -38.37 -1.15 -1.86
N LYS A 347 -38.26 -2.46 -1.59
CA LYS A 347 -37.62 -2.99 -0.39
C LYS A 347 -36.14 -2.58 -0.29
N GLU A 348 -35.37 -2.70 -1.37
CA GLU A 348 -33.94 -2.33 -1.34
C GLU A 348 -33.74 -0.81 -1.16
N VAL A 349 -34.67 0.01 -1.64
CA VAL A 349 -34.66 1.46 -1.37
C VAL A 349 -35.02 1.75 0.09
N GLU A 350 -36.01 1.08 0.66
CA GLU A 350 -36.35 1.19 2.09
C GLU A 350 -35.16 0.80 2.98
N GLU A 351 -34.48 -0.31 2.68
CA GLU A 351 -33.27 -0.72 3.39
C GLU A 351 -32.14 0.31 3.33
N PHE A 352 -31.99 1.01 2.19
CA PHE A 352 -31.05 2.12 2.06
C PHE A 352 -31.43 3.31 2.94
N GLU A 353 -32.71 3.69 2.94
CA GLU A 353 -33.25 4.82 3.72
C GLU A 353 -33.11 4.55 5.22
N ASP A 354 -33.49 3.35 5.68
CA ASP A 354 -33.34 2.91 7.07
C ASP A 354 -31.88 2.96 7.52
N ALA A 355 -30.95 2.39 6.74
CA ALA A 355 -29.52 2.39 7.07
C ALA A 355 -28.93 3.81 7.14
N ARG A 356 -29.43 4.73 6.31
CA ARG A 356 -29.02 6.13 6.34
C ARG A 356 -29.58 6.85 7.57
N ASP A 357 -30.84 6.61 7.92
CA ASP A 357 -31.50 7.27 9.03
C ASP A 357 -30.93 6.79 10.37
N GLU A 358 -30.64 5.49 10.52
CA GLU A 358 -29.88 4.94 11.67
C GLU A 358 -28.49 5.61 11.79
N TRP A 359 -27.82 5.85 10.65
CA TRP A 359 -26.56 6.57 10.64
C TRP A 359 -26.72 8.03 11.06
N LYS A 360 -27.78 8.73 10.63
CA LYS A 360 -28.06 10.12 11.03
C LYS A 360 -28.34 10.21 12.54
N ASP A 361 -29.12 9.29 13.08
CA ASP A 361 -29.41 9.21 14.52
C ASP A 361 -28.13 8.97 15.33
N SER A 362 -27.26 8.08 14.85
CA SER A 362 -25.94 7.83 15.43
C SER A 362 -25.00 9.05 15.38
N GLN A 363 -25.28 10.07 14.58
CA GLN A 363 -24.51 11.33 14.55
C GLN A 363 -25.07 12.39 15.50
N ASN A 364 -26.35 12.32 15.84
CA ASN A 364 -27.03 13.30 16.71
C ASN A 364 -27.03 12.88 18.19
N GLY A 365 -26.64 11.63 18.49
CA GLY A 365 -26.57 11.08 19.85
C GLY A 365 -25.27 11.34 20.61
N ASP A 366 -24.29 11.98 19.97
CA ASP A 366 -23.06 12.52 20.58
C ASP A 366 -23.18 14.04 20.76
#